data_AF-A0A6J5CQ52-F1
#
_entry.id   AF-A0A6J5CQ52-F1
#
_cell.length_a   1.000
_cell.length_b   1.000
_cell.length_c   1.000
_cell.angle_alpha   90.00
_cell.angle_beta   90.00
_cell.angle_gamma   90.00
#
_symmetry.space_group_name_H-M   'P 1'
#
loop_
_entity.id
_entity.type
_entity.pdbx_description
1 polymer ?
#
loop_
_entity_poly.entity_id
_entity_poly.type
_entity_poly.pdbx_seq_one_letter_code
_entity_poly.pdbx_strand_id
1 'polypeptide(L)' 'MAKMFASEMAEKVCSDAIQIHGGCGYVSDFPVERIYRDVRVCQIYEGANDIQRIVIGRAIAQ' A
#
# COMPACT_ATOMS: atom_id res chain seq x y z
N MET A 1 -14.51 -0.58 0.00
CA MET A 1 -13.75 -1.34 -1.04
C MET A 1 -12.63 -0.52 -1.66
N ALA A 2 -12.90 0.67 -2.23
CA ALA A 2 -11.91 1.48 -2.95
C ALA A 2 -10.60 1.74 -2.17
N LYS A 3 -10.68 2.19 -0.90
CA LYS A 3 -9.50 2.47 -0.06
C LYS A 3 -8.58 1.25 0.09
N MET A 4 -9.16 0.09 0.46
CA MET A 4 -8.40 -1.15 0.65
C MET A 4 -7.67 -1.53 -0.64
N PHE A 5 -8.40 -1.62 -1.75
CA PHE A 5 -7.85 -1.96 -3.05
C PHE A 5 -6.73 -1.02 -3.51
N ALA A 6 -6.97 0.29 -3.44
CA ALA A 6 -5.98 1.29 -3.87
C ALA A 6 -4.73 1.26 -3.00
N SER A 7 -4.86 1.12 -1.68
CA SER A 7 -3.72 1.05 -0.76
C SER A 7 -2.88 -0.23 -0.90
N GLU A 8 -3.51 -1.37 -1.21
CA GLU A 8 -2.79 -2.62 -1.48
C GLU A 8 -2.08 -2.56 -2.84
N MET A 9 -2.75 -2.03 -3.86
CA MET A 9 -2.16 -1.87 -5.18
C MET A 9 -0.98 -0.89 -5.18
N ALA A 10 -1.13 0.26 -4.52
CA ALA A 10 -0.08 1.26 -4.46
C ALA A 10 1.18 0.69 -3.80
N GLU A 11 1.03 -0.08 -2.72
CA GLU A 11 2.15 -0.69 -2.01
C GLU A 11 2.87 -1.71 -2.88
N LYS A 12 2.10 -2.58 -3.55
CA LYS A 12 2.64 -3.56 -4.49
C LYS A 12 3.46 -2.88 -5.59
N VAL A 13 2.90 -1.85 -6.24
CA VAL A 13 3.57 -1.12 -7.32
C VAL A 13 4.84 -0.44 -6.82
N CYS A 14 4.84 0.14 -5.63
CA CYS A 14 6.04 0.77 -5.06
C CYS A 14 7.12 -0.27 -4.72
N SER A 15 6.72 -1.43 -4.20
CA SER A 15 7.62 -2.55 -3.93
C SER A 15 8.27 -3.07 -5.23
N ASP A 16 7.47 -3.30 -6.26
CA ASP A 16 7.94 -3.69 -7.60
C ASP A 16 8.90 -2.65 -8.17
N ALA A 17 8.61 -1.35 -7.97
CA ALA A 17 9.48 -0.26 -8.41
C ALA A 17 10.85 -0.26 -7.70
N ILE A 18 10.89 -0.51 -6.39
CA ILE A 18 12.15 -0.69 -5.65
C ILE A 18 12.94 -1.85 -6.26
N GLN A 19 12.28 -2.99 -6.50
CA GLN A 19 12.94 -4.17 -7.05
C GLN A 19 13.53 -3.93 -8.44
N ILE A 20 12.83 -3.19 -9.31
CA ILE A 20 13.31 -2.79 -10.65
C ILE A 20 14.55 -1.89 -10.55
N HIS A 21 14.59 -0.98 -9.59
CA HIS A 21 15.74 -0.08 -9.38
C HIS A 21 16.93 -0.79 -8.70
N GLY A 22 16.75 -1.99 -8.17
CA GLY A 22 17.79 -2.74 -7.48
C GLY A 22 18.33 -1.99 -6.26
N GLY A 23 19.65 -2.03 -6.02
CA GLY A 23 20.28 -1.33 -4.90
C GLY A 23 20.05 0.18 -4.90
N CYS A 24 19.96 0.80 -6.08
CA CYS A 24 19.64 2.22 -6.23
C CYS A 24 18.22 2.55 -5.71
N GLY A 25 17.30 1.60 -5.78
CA GLY A 25 15.94 1.76 -5.26
C GLY A 25 15.83 1.72 -3.74
N TYR A 26 16.90 1.32 -3.05
CA TYR A 26 16.93 1.16 -1.59
C TYR A 26 17.63 2.31 -0.87
N VAL A 27 18.36 3.16 -1.61
CA VAL A 27 19.08 4.31 -1.07
C VAL A 27 18.29 5.60 -1.27
N SER A 28 18.49 6.57 -0.38
CA SER A 28 17.78 7.86 -0.36
C SER A 28 18.14 8.79 -1.54
N ASP A 29 19.07 8.41 -2.40
CA ASP A 29 19.45 9.17 -3.59
C ASP A 29 18.34 9.18 -4.65
N PHE A 30 17.44 8.18 -4.60
CA PHE A 30 16.29 8.06 -5.49
C PHE A 30 14.99 8.12 -4.68
N PRO A 31 13.93 8.76 -5.20
CA PRO A 31 12.70 9.00 -4.42
C PRO A 31 11.87 7.75 -4.15
N VAL A 32 12.14 6.63 -4.83
CA VAL A 32 11.29 5.42 -4.81
C VAL A 32 11.18 4.79 -3.42
N GLU A 33 12.27 4.79 -2.64
CA GLU A 33 12.26 4.29 -1.25
C GLU A 33 11.31 5.10 -0.36
N ARG A 34 11.32 6.43 -0.53
CA ARG A 34 10.46 7.34 0.22
C ARG A 34 8.99 7.13 -0.14
N ILE A 35 8.70 7.01 -1.43
CA ILE A 35 7.34 6.76 -1.91
C ILE A 35 6.81 5.43 -1.33
N TYR A 36 7.62 4.37 -1.29
CA TYR A 36 7.24 3.11 -0.66
C TYR A 36 6.90 3.29 0.82
N ARG A 37 7.74 4.00 1.58
CA ARG A 37 7.49 4.31 3.00
C ARG A 37 6.21 5.10 3.20
N ASP A 38 5.96 6.11 2.37
CA ASP A 38 4.78 6.95 2.45
C ASP A 38 3.51 6.13 2.15
N VAL A 39 3.55 5.25 1.15
CA VAL A 39 2.39 4.41 0.78
C VAL A 39 2.08 3.35 1.85
N ARG A 40 3.06 2.88 2.62
CA ARG A 40 2.83 1.88 3.68
C ARG A 40 1.79 2.32 4.72
N VAL A 41 1.73 3.62 5.06
CA VAL A 41 0.76 4.14 6.05
C VAL A 41 -0.68 4.02 5.55
N CYS A 42 -0.89 4.04 4.23
CA CYS A 42 -2.22 4.00 3.63
C CYS A 42 -3.01 2.74 3.99
N GLN A 43 -2.34 1.64 4.31
CA GLN A 43 -2.98 0.40 4.73
C GLN A 43 -3.42 0.40 6.21
N ILE A 44 -2.93 1.36 7.00
CA ILE A 44 -3.08 1.40 8.47
C ILE A 44 -4.07 2.47 8.90
N TYR A 45 -3.92 3.70 8.38
CA TYR A 45 -4.78 4.83 8.75
C TYR A 45 -6.19 4.72 8.14
N GLU A 46 -7.12 5.59 8.57
CA GLU A 46 -8.48 5.70 8.03
C GLU A 46 -9.23 4.34 7.98
N GLY A 47 -9.00 3.53 9.01
CA GLY A 47 -9.41 2.14 9.09
C GLY A 47 -8.43 1.21 8.38
N ALA A 48 -7.70 0.41 9.17
CA ALA A 48 -6.77 -0.59 8.66
C ALA A 48 -7.45 -1.54 7.67
N ASN A 49 -6.69 -2.12 6.73
CA ASN A 49 -7.27 -2.95 5.67
C ASN A 49 -8.02 -4.18 6.20
N ASP A 50 -7.63 -4.74 7.34
CA ASP A 50 -8.38 -5.81 8.00
C ASP A 50 -9.77 -5.34 8.48
N ILE A 51 -9.86 -4.11 9.00
CA ILE A 51 -11.14 -3.49 9.36
C ILE A 51 -11.98 -3.25 8.10
N GLN A 52 -11.36 -2.75 7.03
CA GLN A 52 -12.04 -2.58 5.74
C GLN A 52 -12.60 -3.91 5.22
N ARG A 53 -11.86 -5.02 5.36
CA ARG A 53 -12.31 -6.36 4.97
C ARG A 53 -13.53 -6.80 5.77
N ILE A 54 -13.56 -6.55 7.09
CA ILE A 54 -14.72 -6.84 7.95
C ILE A 54 -15.94 -6.03 7.50
N VAL A 55 -15.77 -4.72 7.27
CA VAL A 55 -16.86 -3.83 6.84
C VAL A 55 -17.43 -4.26 5.49
N ILE A 56 -16.56 -4.57 4.52
CA ILE A 56 -16.97 -5.06 3.20
C ILE A 56 -17.68 -6.41 3.32
N GLY A 57 -17.14 -7.34 4.11
CA GLY A 57 -17.76 -8.65 4.33
C GLY A 57 -19.17 -8.55 4.91
N ARG A 58 -19.37 -7.66 5.90
CA ARG A 58 -20.71 -7.38 6.46
C ARG A 58 -21.65 -6.79 5.42
N ALA A 59 -21.18 -5.87 4.58
CA ALA A 59 -21.99 -5.24 3.54
C ALA A 59 -22.42 -6.20 2.42
N ILE A 60 -21.67 -7.29 2.19
CA ILE A 60 -22.01 -8.32 1.20
C ILE A 60 -22.91 -9.41 1.78
N ALA A 61 -22.82 -9.69 3.08
CA ALA A 61 -23.59 -10.74 3.76
C ALA A 61 -24.99 -10.29 4.22
N GLN A 62 -25.34 -9.02 4.01
CA GLN A 62 -26.67 -8.45 4.22
C GLN A 62 -27.46 -8.45 2.91
#